data_AF-A0A0G4E4H9-F1
#
_entry.id   AF-A0A0G4E4H9-F1
#
_cell.length_a   1.000
_cell.length_b   1.000
_cell.length_c   1.000
_cell.angle_alpha   90.00
_cell.angle_beta   90.00
_cell.angle_gamma   90.00
#
_symmetry.space_group_name_H-M   'P 1'
#
loop_
_entity.id
_entity.type
_entity.pdbx_description
1 polymer ?
#
loop_
_entity_poly.entity_id
_entity_poly.type
_entity_poly.pdbx_seq_one_letter_code
_entity_poly.pdbx_strand_id
1 'polypeptide(L)'
;MDTTQSSVPTFAPLAFSLSIRSEDAAQALARNAVDPLNGVFLSGAIAFGAAAAVGFALYSFLPAWLSIPLSVWPGLKAFKRAKRYFDNEHPKARVQANRAVLLKAIDADDAERFATVVESIVSSKYGNQKWVLATGELRRNDPSDPYLYMATVFTYAPECWGQCTRRVYELHLNGVLPDRD
;
A
#
# COMPACT_ATOMS: atom_id res chain seq x y z
N MET A 1 -28.10 -1.06 -17.26
CA MET A 1 -28.31 -2.45 -17.71
C MET A 1 -26.95 -2.96 -18.11
N ASP A 2 -26.28 -3.63 -17.18
CA ASP A 2 -24.94 -4.18 -17.35
C ASP A 2 -25.03 -5.46 -18.18
N THR A 3 -24.30 -5.50 -19.29
CA THR A 3 -24.09 -6.71 -20.08
C THR A 3 -22.92 -7.49 -19.50
N THR A 4 -23.19 -8.37 -18.54
CA THR A 4 -22.29 -9.44 -18.14
C THR A 4 -22.24 -10.49 -19.25
N GLN A 5 -21.08 -10.66 -19.90
CA GLN A 5 -20.88 -11.75 -20.86
C GLN A 5 -20.78 -13.08 -20.10
N SER A 6 -21.60 -14.04 -20.53
CA SER A 6 -21.64 -15.43 -20.06
C SER A 6 -20.36 -16.18 -20.46
N SER A 7 -19.68 -16.81 -19.49
CA SER A 7 -18.51 -17.65 -19.76
C SER A 7 -18.92 -19.09 -20.11
N VAL A 8 -18.26 -19.65 -21.11
CA VAL A 8 -18.41 -21.01 -21.61
C VAL A 8 -17.54 -21.95 -20.76
N PRO A 9 -18.03 -23.14 -20.34
CA PRO A 9 -17.24 -24.11 -19.59
C PRO A 9 -16.42 -25.00 -20.53
N THR A 10 -15.36 -25.60 -19.98
CA THR A 10 -14.44 -26.61 -20.58
C THR A 10 -13.09 -26.03 -21.02
N PHE A 11 -12.11 -26.06 -20.11
CA PHE A 11 -10.85 -26.81 -20.21
C PHE A 11 -10.05 -26.65 -18.89
N ALA A 12 -9.33 -27.72 -18.52
CA ALA A 12 -8.63 -27.96 -17.26
C ALA A 12 -7.50 -26.94 -16.91
N PRO A 13 -6.87 -27.01 -15.73
CA PRO A 13 -6.36 -25.89 -14.93
C PRO A 13 -5.10 -25.24 -15.51
N LEU A 14 -5.30 -24.37 -16.49
CA LEU A 14 -4.33 -23.36 -16.94
C LEU A 14 -4.85 -21.93 -16.69
N ALA A 15 -6.04 -21.79 -16.09
CA ALA A 15 -6.70 -20.51 -15.85
C ALA A 15 -6.13 -19.71 -14.66
N PHE A 16 -5.43 -20.34 -13.72
CA PHE A 16 -4.82 -19.62 -12.59
C PHE A 16 -3.47 -18.97 -12.90
N SER A 17 -2.89 -19.20 -14.08
CA SER A 17 -1.85 -18.31 -14.63
C SER A 17 -2.44 -17.08 -15.33
N LEU A 18 -3.77 -16.95 -15.40
CA LEU A 18 -4.47 -15.89 -16.15
C LEU A 18 -5.28 -14.92 -15.27
N SER A 19 -5.71 -15.28 -14.06
CA SER A 19 -6.47 -14.34 -13.20
C SER A 19 -5.59 -13.38 -12.40
N ILE A 20 -4.35 -13.76 -12.07
CA ILE A 20 -3.37 -12.87 -11.43
C ILE A 20 -2.35 -12.40 -12.44
N ARG A 21 -2.55 -11.20 -13.01
CA ARG A 21 -1.57 -10.46 -13.82
C ARG A 21 -0.38 -10.02 -12.96
N SER A 22 0.33 -10.99 -12.38
CA SER A 22 1.25 -10.81 -11.27
C SER A 22 2.56 -10.13 -11.65
N GLU A 23 3.00 -10.28 -12.91
CA GLU A 23 4.26 -9.74 -13.41
C GLU A 23 4.27 -8.20 -13.35
N ASP A 24 3.21 -7.56 -13.88
CA ASP A 24 3.05 -6.10 -13.81
C ASP A 24 2.57 -5.64 -12.43
N ALA A 25 1.73 -6.44 -11.76
CA ALA A 25 1.18 -6.07 -10.46
C ALA A 25 2.27 -5.96 -9.39
N ALA A 26 3.25 -6.86 -9.37
CA ALA A 26 4.35 -6.81 -8.40
C ALA A 26 5.15 -5.52 -8.51
N GLN A 27 5.51 -5.12 -9.73
CA GLN A 27 6.26 -3.87 -9.96
C GLN A 27 5.40 -2.63 -9.67
N ALA A 28 4.12 -2.66 -10.04
CA ALA A 28 3.19 -1.56 -9.78
C ALA A 28 2.94 -1.37 -8.27
N LEU A 29 2.78 -2.45 -7.50
CA LEU A 29 2.64 -2.43 -6.05
C LEU A 29 3.92 -1.91 -5.38
N ALA A 30 5.09 -2.38 -5.82
CA ALA A 30 6.38 -1.92 -5.30
C ALA A 30 6.63 -0.42 -5.54
N ARG A 31 6.20 0.12 -6.70
CA ARG A 31 6.29 1.57 -7.00
C ARG A 31 5.41 2.44 -6.10
N ASN A 32 4.37 1.85 -5.52
CA ASN A 32 3.44 2.52 -4.62
C ASN A 32 3.70 2.18 -3.14
N ALA A 33 4.80 1.49 -2.84
CA ALA A 33 5.17 1.16 -1.48
C ALA A 33 5.41 2.43 -0.65
N VAL A 34 4.94 2.42 0.58
CA VAL A 34 5.14 3.47 1.57
C VAL A 34 5.96 2.90 2.70
N ASP A 35 7.16 3.44 2.88
CA ASP A 35 7.95 3.16 4.08
C ASP A 35 7.33 3.93 5.26
N PRO A 36 6.91 3.24 6.34
CA PRO A 36 6.32 3.87 7.51
C PRO A 36 7.27 4.85 8.22
N LEU A 37 8.58 4.77 7.99
CA LEU A 37 9.57 5.68 8.58
C LEU A 37 9.77 6.95 7.75
N ASN A 38 9.47 6.93 6.45
CA ASN A 38 9.75 8.05 5.55
C ASN A 38 8.95 9.32 5.87
N GLY A 39 7.75 9.20 6.45
CA GLY A 39 6.93 10.36 6.78
C GLY A 39 7.60 11.32 7.77
N VAL A 40 8.33 10.78 8.76
CA VAL A 40 9.04 11.59 9.76
C VAL A 40 10.28 12.24 9.17
N PHE A 41 11.10 11.47 8.42
CA PHE A 41 12.34 11.95 7.84
C PHE A 41 12.11 12.98 6.73
N LEU A 42 11.17 12.74 5.80
CA LEU A 42 10.86 13.69 4.73
C LEU A 42 10.22 14.97 5.27
N SER A 43 9.32 14.85 6.26
CA SER A 43 8.72 16.04 6.88
C SER A 43 9.77 16.90 7.58
N GLY A 44 10.73 16.27 8.27
CA GLY A 44 11.88 16.95 8.86
C GLY A 44 12.76 17.63 7.81
N ALA A 45 13.13 16.91 6.75
CA ALA A 45 13.96 17.45 5.67
C ALA A 45 13.33 18.67 4.98
N ILE A 46 12.02 18.63 4.72
CA ILE A 46 11.29 19.76 4.12
C ILE A 46 11.23 20.95 5.08
N ALA A 47 11.08 20.71 6.38
CA ALA A 47 11.10 21.77 7.38
C ALA A 47 12.46 22.46 7.46
N PHE A 48 13.55 21.68 7.47
CA PHE A 48 14.92 22.21 7.45
C PHE A 48 15.21 22.97 6.15
N GLY A 49 14.83 22.42 4.99
CA GLY A 49 15.00 23.10 3.70
C GLY A 49 14.23 24.43 3.63
N ALA A 50 12.99 24.45 4.12
CA ALA A 50 12.19 25.68 4.17
C ALA A 50 12.78 26.73 5.14
N ALA A 51 13.21 26.30 6.33
CA ALA A 51 13.86 27.18 7.30
C ALA A 51 15.19 27.74 6.77
N ALA A 52 15.99 26.90 6.10
CA ALA A 52 17.27 27.30 5.50
C ALA A 52 17.08 28.29 4.35
N ALA A 53 16.13 28.03 3.44
CA ALA A 53 15.85 28.94 2.31
C ALA A 53 15.40 30.33 2.78
N VAL A 54 14.48 30.37 3.77
CA VAL A 54 14.00 31.64 4.32
C VAL A 54 15.04 32.31 5.20
N GLY A 55 15.80 31.54 5.99
CA GLY A 55 16.91 32.05 6.79
C GLY A 55 18.00 32.69 5.93
N PHE A 56 18.37 32.06 4.82
CA PHE A 56 19.34 32.60 3.86
C PHE A 56 18.83 33.88 3.21
N ALA A 57 17.57 33.91 2.77
CA ALA A 57 16.95 35.10 2.21
C ALA A 57 16.88 36.27 3.22
N LEU A 58 16.48 35.98 4.48
CA LEU A 58 16.41 37.00 5.53
C LEU A 58 17.81 37.48 5.96
N TYR A 59 18.83 36.63 5.95
CA TYR A 59 20.20 37.01 6.29
C TYR A 59 20.78 38.06 5.33
N SER A 60 20.30 38.11 4.09
CA SER A 60 20.68 39.17 3.13
C SER A 60 20.13 40.55 3.48
N PHE A 61 19.07 40.64 4.30
CA PHE A 61 18.40 41.89 4.65
C PHE A 61 18.44 42.23 6.15
N LEU A 62 18.72 41.25 7.01
CA LEU A 62 18.65 41.36 8.46
C LEU A 62 19.85 40.68 9.13
N PRO A 63 20.30 41.19 10.29
CA PRO A 63 21.34 40.54 11.09
C PRO A 63 20.96 39.11 11.49
N ALA A 64 21.98 38.24 11.65
CA ALA A 64 21.83 36.82 12.01
C ALA A 64 20.92 36.58 13.22
N TRP A 65 21.06 37.41 14.26
CA TRP A 65 20.32 37.26 15.51
C TRP A 65 18.80 37.48 15.35
N LEU A 66 18.38 38.20 14.30
CA LEU A 66 16.97 38.41 13.98
C LEU A 66 16.48 37.43 12.90
N SER A 67 17.32 37.14 11.89
CA SER A 67 16.93 36.28 10.75
C SER A 67 16.72 34.82 11.14
N ILE A 68 17.48 34.31 12.12
CA ILE A 68 17.36 32.94 12.63
C ILE A 68 16.00 32.70 13.30
N PRO A 69 15.55 33.47 14.32
CA PRO A 69 14.25 33.24 14.93
C PRO A 69 13.07 33.49 13.96
N LEU A 70 13.21 34.43 13.02
CA LEU A 70 12.19 34.69 12.00
C LEU A 70 12.02 33.54 10.99
N SER A 71 13.06 32.76 10.71
CA SER A 71 13.01 31.62 9.79
C SER A 71 12.41 30.35 10.40
N VAL A 72 12.32 30.26 11.73
CA VAL A 72 11.71 29.12 12.44
C VAL A 72 10.22 28.99 12.13
N TRP A 73 9.50 30.11 12.04
CA TRP A 73 8.05 30.11 11.77
C TRP A 73 7.67 29.46 10.42
N PRO A 74 8.27 29.84 9.27
CA PRO A 74 8.02 29.17 8.01
C PRO A 74 8.49 27.71 8.01
N GLY A 75 9.60 27.39 8.70
CA GLY A 75 10.04 26.00 8.91
C GLY A 75 8.97 25.15 9.64
N LEU A 76 8.39 25.67 10.72
CA LEU A 76 7.31 25.01 11.46
C LEU A 76 6.04 24.87 10.62
N LYS A 77 5.70 25.87 9.80
CA LYS A 77 4.53 25.81 8.91
C LYS A 77 4.73 24.76 7.80
N ALA A 78 5.92 24.69 7.22
CA ALA A 78 6.31 23.68 6.25
C ALA A 78 6.30 22.27 6.89
N PHE A 79 6.84 22.11 8.09
CA PHE A 79 6.79 20.86 8.85
C PHE A 79 5.36 20.38 9.06
N LYS A 80 4.47 21.24 9.59
CA LYS A 80 3.06 20.86 9.83
C LYS A 80 2.35 20.44 8.54
N ARG A 81 2.62 21.12 7.43
CA ARG A 81 2.02 20.80 6.13
C ARG A 81 2.57 19.49 5.57
N ALA A 82 3.88 19.32 5.58
CA ALA A 82 4.54 18.09 5.15
C ALA A 82 4.06 16.90 5.99
N LYS A 83 4.01 17.05 7.32
CA LYS A 83 3.51 16.03 8.23
C LYS A 83 2.08 15.60 7.89
N ARG A 84 1.17 16.55 7.68
CA ARG A 84 -0.21 16.24 7.25
C ARG A 84 -0.24 15.47 5.93
N TYR A 85 0.58 15.89 4.96
CA TYR A 85 0.64 15.26 3.65
C TYR A 85 1.18 13.83 3.74
N PHE A 86 2.34 13.61 4.38
CA PHE A 86 2.97 12.30 4.46
C PHE A 86 2.29 11.33 5.42
N ASP A 87 1.68 11.82 6.51
CA ASP A 87 1.00 10.93 7.47
C ASP A 87 -0.41 10.56 7.03
N ASN A 88 -1.10 11.40 6.23
CA ASN A 88 -2.51 11.17 5.88
C ASN A 88 -2.78 11.05 4.38
N GLU A 89 -2.40 12.06 3.59
CA GLU A 89 -2.82 12.13 2.18
C GLU A 89 -2.02 11.17 1.29
N HIS A 90 -0.70 11.13 1.47
CA HIS A 90 0.20 10.30 0.72
C HIS A 90 -0.11 8.79 0.84
N PRO A 91 -0.22 8.20 2.06
CA PRO A 91 -0.54 6.78 2.20
C PRO A 91 -1.93 6.46 1.65
N LYS A 92 -2.93 7.33 1.86
CA LYS A 92 -4.29 7.12 1.31
C LYS A 92 -4.28 7.06 -0.22
N ALA A 93 -3.56 7.96 -0.88
CA ALA A 93 -3.43 7.97 -2.33
C ALA A 93 -2.74 6.70 -2.85
N ARG A 94 -1.70 6.22 -2.16
CA ARG A 94 -0.99 4.97 -2.51
C ARG A 94 -1.84 3.74 -2.32
N VAL A 95 -2.61 3.67 -1.23
CA VAL A 95 -3.57 2.59 -0.99
C VAL A 95 -4.63 2.57 -2.08
N GLN A 96 -5.18 3.72 -2.50
CA GLN A 96 -6.14 3.77 -3.59
C GLN A 96 -5.55 3.34 -4.94
N ALA A 97 -4.30 3.74 -5.23
CA ALA A 97 -3.59 3.30 -6.42
C ALA A 97 -3.38 1.77 -6.42
N ASN A 98 -2.99 1.21 -5.27
CA ASN A 98 -2.82 -0.24 -5.11
C ASN A 98 -4.15 -0.99 -5.20
N ARG A 99 -5.24 -0.44 -4.66
CA ARG A 99 -6.58 -1.00 -4.83
C ARG A 99 -6.97 -1.10 -6.31
N ALA A 100 -6.68 -0.07 -7.10
CA ALA A 100 -6.94 -0.10 -8.55
C ALA A 100 -6.08 -1.12 -9.31
N VAL A 101 -4.85 -1.41 -8.85
CA VAL A 101 -4.02 -2.48 -9.40
C VAL A 101 -4.60 -3.84 -9.04
N LEU A 102 -4.99 -4.05 -7.78
CA LEU A 102 -5.56 -5.31 -7.29
C LEU A 102 -6.89 -5.64 -7.94
N LEU A 103 -7.76 -4.65 -8.16
CA LEU A 103 -9.02 -4.83 -8.89
C LEU A 103 -8.82 -5.31 -10.34
N LYS A 104 -7.65 -5.06 -10.94
CA LYS A 104 -7.29 -5.53 -12.29
C LYS A 104 -6.56 -6.87 -12.26
N ALA A 105 -6.06 -7.28 -11.10
CA ALA A 105 -5.16 -8.42 -10.93
C ALA A 105 -5.78 -9.55 -10.10
N ILE A 106 -6.96 -9.38 -9.53
CA ILE A 106 -7.64 -10.40 -8.73
C ILE A 106 -9.13 -10.33 -9.05
N ASP A 107 -9.68 -11.45 -9.51
CA ASP A 107 -11.12 -11.59 -9.75
C ASP A 107 -11.91 -11.52 -8.43
N ALA A 108 -13.14 -11.01 -8.50
CA ALA A 108 -13.98 -10.77 -7.32
C ALA A 108 -14.23 -12.04 -6.50
N ASP A 109 -14.39 -13.17 -7.18
CA ASP A 109 -14.67 -14.48 -6.55
C ASP A 109 -13.48 -15.01 -5.73
N ASP A 110 -12.25 -14.60 -6.08
CA ASP A 110 -11.02 -15.04 -5.42
C ASP A 110 -10.48 -14.03 -4.40
N ALA A 111 -11.02 -12.80 -4.37
CA ALA A 111 -10.53 -11.72 -3.53
C ALA A 111 -10.53 -12.05 -2.03
N GLU A 112 -11.58 -12.71 -1.54
CA GLU A 112 -11.70 -13.09 -0.12
C GLU A 112 -10.73 -14.21 0.28
N ARG A 113 -10.57 -15.21 -0.61
CA ARG A 113 -9.60 -16.30 -0.41
C ARG A 113 -8.18 -15.76 -0.39
N PHE A 114 -7.87 -14.86 -1.32
CA PHE A 114 -6.57 -14.20 -1.38
C PHE A 114 -6.31 -13.36 -0.12
N ALA A 115 -7.27 -12.54 0.31
CA ALA A 115 -7.16 -11.75 1.52
C ALA A 115 -6.86 -12.62 2.77
N THR A 116 -7.47 -13.80 2.87
CA THR A 116 -7.24 -14.74 3.98
C THR A 116 -5.81 -15.31 3.97
N VAL A 117 -5.28 -15.66 2.79
CA VAL A 117 -3.88 -16.08 2.66
C VAL A 117 -2.93 -14.95 3.04
N VAL A 118 -3.20 -13.74 2.55
CA VAL A 118 -2.42 -12.53 2.89
C VAL A 118 -2.37 -12.32 4.40
N GLU A 119 -3.51 -12.42 5.09
CA GLU A 119 -3.57 -12.26 6.55
C GLU A 119 -2.68 -13.26 7.29
N SER A 120 -2.73 -14.54 6.89
CA SER A 120 -1.91 -15.59 7.51
C SER A 120 -0.39 -15.33 7.33
N ILE A 121 0.03 -14.88 6.15
CA ILE A 121 1.45 -14.63 5.85
C ILE A 121 1.91 -13.36 6.58
N VAL A 122 1.12 -12.29 6.53
CA VAL A 122 1.47 -11.00 7.13
C VAL A 122 1.49 -11.09 8.64
N SER A 123 0.53 -11.76 9.26
CA SER A 123 0.53 -11.99 10.71
C SER A 123 1.76 -12.80 11.15
N SER A 124 2.17 -13.81 10.38
CA SER A 124 3.35 -14.62 10.69
C SER A 124 4.67 -13.84 10.64
N LYS A 125 4.80 -12.89 9.70
CA LYS A 125 6.05 -12.16 9.45
C LYS A 125 6.14 -10.81 10.14
N TYR A 126 5.00 -10.11 10.22
CA TYR A 126 4.92 -8.70 10.62
C TYR A 126 3.95 -8.47 11.77
N GLY A 127 3.47 -9.51 12.46
CA GLY A 127 2.44 -9.42 13.51
C GLY A 127 2.70 -8.39 14.62
N ASN A 128 3.96 -8.05 14.89
CA ASN A 128 4.34 -7.05 15.90
C ASN A 128 4.36 -5.59 15.36
N GLN A 129 4.10 -5.37 14.07
CA GLN A 129 4.17 -4.03 13.48
C GLN A 129 2.84 -3.28 13.63
N LYS A 130 2.93 -1.99 13.98
CA LYS A 130 1.77 -1.14 14.25
C LYS A 130 0.79 -1.03 13.08
N TRP A 131 1.31 -1.01 11.84
CA TRP A 131 0.45 -0.94 10.65
C TRP A 131 -0.32 -2.25 10.43
N VAL A 132 0.21 -3.41 10.84
CA VAL A 132 -0.48 -4.70 10.74
C VAL A 132 -1.67 -4.73 11.70
N LEU A 133 -1.49 -4.27 12.93
CA LEU A 133 -2.57 -4.16 13.92
C LEU A 133 -3.70 -3.24 13.42
N ALA A 134 -3.33 -2.06 12.91
CA ALA A 134 -4.30 -1.11 12.35
C ALA A 134 -5.04 -1.67 11.11
N THR A 135 -4.33 -2.41 10.27
CA THR A 135 -4.91 -3.04 9.06
C THR A 135 -5.81 -4.22 9.42
N GLY A 136 -5.48 -4.99 10.46
CA GLY A 136 -6.34 -6.04 11.01
C GLY A 136 -7.59 -5.50 11.70
N GLU A 137 -7.52 -4.31 12.30
CA GLU A 137 -8.72 -3.60 12.78
C GLU A 137 -9.62 -3.13 11.63
N LEU A 138 -9.04 -2.63 10.54
CA LEU A 138 -9.81 -2.26 9.34
C LEU A 138 -10.60 -3.46 8.78
N ARG A 139 -9.97 -4.64 8.69
CA ARG A 139 -10.64 -5.87 8.23
C ARG A 139 -11.77 -6.31 9.17
N ARG A 140 -11.59 -6.17 10.48
CA ARG A 140 -12.60 -6.54 11.49
C ARG A 140 -13.79 -5.60 11.49
N ASN A 141 -13.56 -4.31 11.25
CA ASN A 141 -14.60 -3.28 11.27
C ASN A 141 -15.35 -3.17 9.94
N ASP A 142 -14.68 -3.44 8.82
CA ASP A 142 -15.26 -3.38 7.48
C ASP A 142 -14.83 -4.62 6.65
N PRO A 143 -15.50 -5.77 6.86
CA PRO A 143 -15.18 -7.00 6.13
C PRO A 143 -15.66 -6.94 4.66
N SER A 144 -16.39 -5.91 4.26
CA SER A 144 -17.03 -5.83 2.95
C SER A 144 -16.08 -5.48 1.80
N ASP A 145 -14.91 -4.92 2.10
CA ASP A 145 -13.91 -4.51 1.10
C ASP A 145 -12.57 -5.25 1.26
N PRO A 146 -12.47 -6.51 0.75
CA PRO A 146 -11.23 -7.27 0.79
C PRO A 146 -10.11 -6.59 -0.02
N TYR A 147 -10.45 -5.81 -1.06
CA TYR A 147 -9.49 -5.10 -1.87
C TYR A 147 -8.83 -3.94 -1.13
N LEU A 148 -9.58 -3.22 -0.29
CA LEU A 148 -9.03 -2.16 0.53
C LEU A 148 -8.05 -2.73 1.57
N TYR A 149 -8.42 -3.84 2.21
CA TYR A 149 -7.52 -4.55 3.13
C TYR A 149 -6.22 -4.97 2.42
N MET A 150 -6.32 -5.70 1.31
CA MET A 150 -5.14 -6.14 0.56
C MET A 150 -4.30 -4.95 0.06
N ALA A 151 -4.94 -3.87 -0.40
CA ALA A 151 -4.24 -2.66 -0.83
C ALA A 151 -3.46 -2.02 0.31
N THR A 152 -4.04 -1.93 1.51
CA THR A 152 -3.32 -1.40 2.69
C THR A 152 -2.13 -2.27 3.03
N VAL A 153 -2.27 -3.59 3.04
CA VAL A 153 -1.17 -4.53 3.28
C VAL A 153 -0.04 -4.35 2.28
N PHE A 154 -0.32 -4.41 0.98
CA PHE A 154 0.71 -4.33 -0.06
C PHE A 154 1.31 -2.93 -0.23
N THR A 155 0.70 -1.91 0.35
CA THR A 155 1.30 -0.59 0.45
C THR A 155 2.48 -0.59 1.43
N TYR A 156 2.42 -1.38 2.50
CA TYR A 156 3.48 -1.45 3.52
C TYR A 156 4.42 -2.66 3.38
N ALA A 157 3.93 -3.75 2.78
CA ALA A 157 4.69 -4.99 2.58
C ALA A 157 4.51 -5.53 1.15
N PRO A 158 4.93 -4.79 0.10
CA PRO A 158 4.82 -5.22 -1.29
C PRO A 158 5.56 -6.54 -1.56
N GLU A 159 6.63 -6.83 -0.83
CA GLU A 159 7.44 -8.06 -0.92
C GLU A 159 6.65 -9.33 -0.58
N CYS A 160 5.54 -9.20 0.15
CA CYS A 160 4.67 -10.33 0.46
C CYS A 160 3.88 -10.82 -0.75
N TRP A 161 3.74 -10.00 -1.81
CA TRP A 161 2.95 -10.31 -3.00
C TRP A 161 3.32 -11.67 -3.59
N GLY A 162 4.60 -11.91 -3.88
CA GLY A 162 5.05 -13.16 -4.50
C GLY A 162 4.83 -14.40 -3.63
N GLN A 163 4.87 -14.25 -2.31
CA GLN A 163 4.60 -15.37 -1.40
C GLN A 163 3.11 -15.67 -1.28
N CYS A 164 2.28 -14.62 -1.28
CA CYS A 164 0.82 -14.75 -1.25
C CYS A 164 0.31 -15.40 -2.54
N THR A 165 0.77 -14.93 -3.70
CA THR A 165 0.37 -15.50 -5.01
C THR A 165 0.80 -16.96 -5.13
N ARG A 166 2.03 -17.29 -4.73
CA ARG A 166 2.50 -18.68 -4.71
C ARG A 166 1.66 -19.56 -3.78
N ARG A 167 1.32 -19.08 -2.59
CA ARG A 167 0.53 -19.87 -1.62
C ARG A 167 -0.90 -20.09 -2.08
N VAL A 168 -1.52 -19.09 -2.71
CA VAL A 168 -2.85 -19.24 -3.35
C VAL A 168 -2.79 -20.25 -4.50
N TYR A 169 -1.73 -20.22 -5.30
CA TYR A 169 -1.52 -21.18 -6.37
C TYR A 169 -1.35 -22.61 -5.84
N GLU A 170 -0.56 -22.82 -4.77
CA GLU A 170 -0.42 -24.12 -4.10
C GLU A 170 -1.76 -24.64 -3.57
N LEU A 171 -2.59 -23.76 -2.96
CA LEU A 171 -3.92 -24.14 -2.47
C LEU A 171 -4.85 -24.54 -3.62
N HIS A 172 -4.76 -23.86 -4.76
CA HIS A 172 -5.53 -24.22 -5.95
C HIS A 172 -5.10 -25.56 -6.54
N LEU A 173 -3.79 -25.81 -6.67
CA LEU A 173 -3.26 -27.09 -7.14
C LEU A 173 -3.68 -28.25 -6.22
N ASN A 174 -3.69 -28.04 -4.91
CA ASN A 174 -4.11 -29.07 -3.95
C ASN A 174 -5.63 -29.26 -3.89
N GLY A 175 -6.42 -28.27 -4.34
CA GLY A 175 -7.88 -28.37 -4.48
C GLY A 175 -8.31 -29.07 -5.76
N VAL A 176 -7.44 -29.15 -6.77
CA VAL A 176 -7.63 -29.97 -7.98
C VAL A 176 -7.02 -31.36 -7.72
N LEU A 177 -7.70 -32.17 -6.91
CA LEU A 177 -7.51 -33.62 -7.02
C LEU A 177 -8.02 -34.02 -8.41
N PRO A 178 -7.25 -34.76 -9.24
CA PRO A 178 -7.83 -35.40 -10.40
C PRO A 178 -8.91 -36.34 -9.90
N ASP A 179 -10.13 -36.21 -10.43
CA ASP A 179 -11.19 -37.18 -10.23
C ASP A 179 -10.60 -38.57 -10.46
N ARG A 180 -10.56 -39.35 -9.38
CA ARG A 180 -10.34 -40.79 -9.46
C ARG A 180 -11.66 -41.38 -9.92
N ASP A 181 -11.82 -41.43 -11.24
CA ASP A 181 -12.59 -42.48 -11.90
C ASP A 181 -11.63 -43.48 -12.55
#